data_AF-A0A1W6ZGA0-F1
#
_entry.id   AF-A0A1W6ZGA0-F1
#
_cell.length_a   1.000
_cell.length_b   1.000
_cell.length_c   1.000
_cell.angle_alpha   90.00
_cell.angle_beta   90.00
_cell.angle_gamma   90.00
#
_symmetry.space_group_name_H-M   'P 1'
#
loop_
_entity.id
_entity.type
_entity.pdbx_description
1 polymer ?
#
loop_
_entity_poly.entity_id
_entity_poly.type
_entity_poly.pdbx_seq_one_letter_code
_entity_poly.pdbx_strand_id
1 'polypeptide(L)'
;MTKNPSSDATLPKGIHRSWKLPDTSLGALWDSIVMDEALKKQLLSQAIVNFTVRPKVERTVLPLHGVILLVGPPGTGKTSLARGLAHRVAESFSSAKFRLLEVEPHTLTSSAMGKTQRAVADLFSQSIAESAAAGPTIVLLDEVETLAADRAKLSLEANPVDVHRATDAVLVQLDMLAERNPHLLFVATSNFPQAVDSAFLSRCDMVMEVPLPGKDACKQILVDCLNGLAKTFPGIGKLSSAHQFDACAGECVGLDGRAIRKVVANALAADPQVAIDPNKLSVEHLRSAIRQATQMRLQGGKQK
;
A
#
# COMPACT_ATOMS: atom_id res chain seq x y z
N MET A 1 4.79 -19.99 11.72
CA MET A 1 6.14 -19.61 12.19
C MET A 1 6.75 -18.66 11.17
N THR A 2 6.48 -17.38 11.34
CA THR A 2 6.96 -16.28 10.49
C THR A 2 8.43 -16.02 10.82
N LYS A 3 9.31 -16.12 9.82
CA LYS A 3 10.68 -15.59 9.96
C LYS A 3 10.57 -14.08 10.13
N ASN A 4 10.98 -13.57 11.29
CA ASN A 4 11.15 -12.15 11.54
C ASN A 4 12.05 -11.54 10.45
N PRO A 5 11.80 -10.29 10.00
CA PRO A 5 12.78 -9.56 9.22
C PRO A 5 14.08 -9.49 10.04
N SER A 6 15.22 -9.67 9.38
CA SER A 6 16.55 -9.72 9.99
C SER A 6 16.73 -8.63 11.06
N SER A 7 16.69 -9.01 12.33
CA SER A 7 16.70 -8.10 13.48
C SER A 7 18.11 -7.70 13.95
N ASP A 8 19.17 -8.00 13.19
CA ASP A 8 20.57 -7.84 13.64
C ASP A 8 21.42 -6.90 12.76
N ALA A 9 20.80 -6.07 11.91
CA ALA A 9 21.49 -4.94 11.31
C ALA A 9 20.74 -3.65 11.65
N THR A 10 21.42 -2.69 12.28
CA THR A 10 20.89 -1.33 12.45
C THR A 10 20.44 -0.82 11.08
N LEU A 11 19.13 -0.66 10.89
CA LEU A 11 18.58 -0.15 9.64
C LEU A 11 19.12 1.28 9.40
N PRO A 12 19.38 1.67 8.15
CA PRO A 12 19.73 3.05 7.85
C PRO A 12 18.67 4.01 8.38
N LYS A 13 19.09 5.19 8.81
CA LYS A 13 18.19 6.20 9.38
C LYS A 13 17.06 6.52 8.39
N GLY A 14 15.81 6.52 8.88
CA GLY A 14 14.60 6.77 8.08
C GLY A 14 14.01 5.54 7.39
N ILE A 15 14.70 4.39 7.43
CA ILE A 15 14.18 3.11 6.94
C ILE A 15 13.51 2.36 8.10
N HIS A 16 12.19 2.16 8.02
CA HIS A 16 11.43 1.43 9.03
C HIS A 16 11.60 -0.09 8.86
N ARG A 17 11.63 -0.58 7.61
CA ARG A 17 11.78 -2.01 7.30
C ARG A 17 12.59 -2.22 6.02
N SER A 18 13.24 -3.37 5.94
CA SER A 18 14.00 -3.82 4.78
C SER A 18 13.79 -5.31 4.54
N TRP A 19 13.56 -5.69 3.28
CA TRP A 19 13.43 -7.09 2.87
C TRP A 19 14.37 -7.40 1.72
N LYS A 20 14.93 -8.61 1.75
CA LYS A 20 15.53 -9.23 0.58
C LYS A 20 14.40 -9.87 -0.23
N LEU A 21 14.39 -9.64 -1.54
CA LEU A 21 13.36 -10.14 -2.43
C LEU A 21 13.91 -11.24 -3.37
N PRO A 22 13.06 -12.18 -3.81
CA PRO A 22 11.62 -12.30 -3.51
C PRO A 22 11.36 -12.80 -2.08
N ASP A 23 10.29 -12.31 -1.45
CA ASP A 23 9.81 -12.79 -0.15
C ASP A 23 8.36 -13.30 -0.26
N THR A 24 8.15 -14.59 -0.01
CA THR A 24 6.83 -15.26 -0.14
C THR A 24 5.72 -14.65 0.73
N SER A 25 6.07 -14.04 1.87
CA SER A 25 5.08 -13.38 2.72
C SER A 25 4.51 -12.12 2.07
N LEU A 26 5.31 -11.43 1.24
CA LEU A 26 4.87 -10.29 0.46
C LEU A 26 4.09 -10.74 -0.78
N GLY A 27 4.46 -11.88 -1.39
CA GLY A 27 3.68 -12.48 -2.48
C GLY A 27 2.24 -12.80 -2.08
N ALA A 28 2.04 -13.34 -0.88
CA ALA A 28 0.70 -13.56 -0.34
C ALA A 28 -0.12 -12.27 -0.21
N LEU A 29 0.52 -11.10 -0.01
CA LEU A 29 -0.18 -9.82 0.00
C LEU A 29 -0.72 -9.45 -1.38
N TRP A 30 0.06 -9.68 -2.45
CA TRP A 30 -0.39 -9.46 -3.83
C TRP A 30 -1.66 -10.26 -4.15
N ASP A 31 -1.65 -11.54 -3.77
CA ASP A 31 -2.75 -12.47 -4.04
C ASP A 31 -4.00 -12.13 -3.21
N SER A 32 -3.81 -11.55 -2.02
CA SER A 32 -4.90 -11.13 -1.15
C SER A 32 -5.64 -9.87 -1.62
N ILE A 33 -5.08 -9.10 -2.55
CA ILE A 33 -5.73 -7.91 -3.10
C ILE A 33 -6.62 -8.32 -4.26
N VAL A 34 -7.94 -8.18 -4.09
CA VAL A 34 -8.91 -8.46 -5.15
C VAL A 34 -9.20 -7.17 -5.90
N MET A 35 -8.76 -7.11 -7.15
CA MET A 35 -9.03 -6.01 -8.09
C MET A 35 -8.91 -6.53 -9.54
N ASP A 36 -9.15 -5.67 -10.52
CA ASP A 36 -8.99 -6.01 -11.93
C ASP A 36 -7.57 -6.53 -12.23
N GLU A 37 -7.47 -7.74 -12.77
CA GLU A 37 -6.21 -8.39 -13.12
C GLU A 37 -5.49 -7.66 -14.27
N ALA A 38 -6.22 -6.94 -15.13
CA ALA A 38 -5.60 -6.07 -16.14
C ALA A 38 -4.84 -4.91 -15.48
N LEU A 39 -5.41 -4.29 -14.44
CA LEU A 39 -4.74 -3.21 -13.69
C LEU A 39 -3.52 -3.74 -12.94
N LYS A 40 -3.62 -4.90 -12.28
CA LYS A 40 -2.46 -5.57 -11.65
C LYS A 40 -1.35 -5.88 -12.65
N LYS A 41 -1.70 -6.41 -13.81
CA LYS A 41 -0.73 -6.72 -14.88
C LYS A 41 -0.08 -5.45 -15.42
N GLN A 42 -0.85 -4.38 -15.59
CA GLN A 42 -0.32 -3.08 -16.01
C GLN A 42 0.65 -2.51 -14.97
N LEU A 43 0.29 -2.54 -13.69
CA LEU A 43 1.15 -2.11 -12.58
C LEU A 43 2.47 -2.90 -12.55
N LEU A 44 2.40 -4.23 -12.66
CA LEU A 44 3.59 -5.08 -12.73
C LEU A 44 4.46 -4.76 -13.95
N SER A 45 3.83 -4.58 -15.11
CA SER A 45 4.53 -4.26 -16.37
C SER A 45 5.27 -2.92 -16.25
N GLN A 46 4.62 -1.89 -15.72
CA GLN A 46 5.24 -0.58 -15.49
C GLN A 46 6.44 -0.69 -14.55
N ALA A 47 6.32 -1.45 -13.46
CA ALA A 47 7.41 -1.66 -12.53
C ALA A 47 8.58 -2.42 -13.18
N ILE A 48 8.32 -3.41 -14.04
CA ILE A 48 9.36 -4.14 -14.79
C ILE A 48 10.05 -3.23 -15.81
N VAL A 49 9.31 -2.33 -16.48
CA VAL A 49 9.87 -1.33 -17.41
C VAL A 49 10.95 -0.48 -16.72
N ASN A 50 10.74 -0.12 -15.46
CA ASN A 50 11.74 0.61 -14.67
C ASN A 50 13.08 -0.13 -14.55
N PHE A 51 13.10 -1.46 -14.50
CA PHE A 51 14.34 -2.23 -14.34
C PHE A 51 14.90 -2.78 -15.66
N THR A 52 14.15 -2.70 -16.75
CA THR A 52 14.52 -3.25 -18.06
C THR A 52 14.86 -2.18 -19.09
N VAL A 53 13.99 -1.16 -19.22
CA VAL A 53 14.11 -0.10 -20.23
C VAL A 53 14.88 1.08 -19.69
N ARG A 54 14.49 1.60 -18.51
CA ARG A 54 15.09 2.81 -17.93
C ARG A 54 16.63 2.75 -17.78
N PRO A 55 17.25 1.62 -17.41
CA PRO A 55 18.72 1.55 -17.32
C PRO A 55 19.44 1.50 -18.67
N LYS A 56 18.71 1.32 -19.78
CA LYS A 56 19.26 1.13 -21.13
C LYS A 56 18.91 2.25 -22.10
N VAL A 57 18.04 3.16 -21.71
CA VAL A 57 17.51 4.23 -22.57
C VAL A 57 17.82 5.57 -21.92
N GLU A 58 18.43 6.46 -22.70
CA GLU A 58 18.73 7.82 -22.28
C GLU A 58 17.46 8.59 -21.89
N ARG A 59 17.55 9.42 -20.84
CA ARG A 59 16.39 10.20 -20.37
C ARG A 59 15.86 11.19 -21.41
N THR A 60 16.70 11.61 -22.36
CA THR A 60 16.30 12.48 -23.49
C THR A 60 15.34 11.79 -24.45
N VAL A 61 15.35 10.45 -24.51
CA VAL A 61 14.44 9.64 -25.32
C VAL A 61 13.20 9.29 -24.51
N LEU A 62 13.40 8.83 -23.26
CA LEU A 62 12.30 8.44 -22.38
C LEU A 62 12.57 8.94 -20.95
N PRO A 63 11.96 10.07 -20.53
CA PRO A 63 12.27 10.74 -19.26
C PRO A 63 11.57 10.07 -18.06
N LEU A 64 11.93 8.82 -17.76
CA LEU A 64 11.41 8.13 -16.58
C LEU A 64 12.10 8.63 -15.31
N HIS A 65 11.32 8.80 -14.25
CA HIS A 65 11.82 9.15 -12.91
C HIS A 65 11.93 7.93 -11.99
N GLY A 66 11.27 6.82 -12.35
CA GLY A 66 11.17 5.63 -11.53
C GLY A 66 10.21 5.81 -10.37
N VAL A 67 9.04 6.41 -10.60
CA VAL A 67 8.05 6.66 -9.55
C VAL A 67 6.68 6.15 -10.00
N ILE A 68 6.09 5.26 -9.22
CA ILE A 68 4.70 4.82 -9.35
C ILE A 68 3.94 5.30 -8.12
N LEU A 69 2.81 5.97 -8.32
CA LEU A 69 1.94 6.41 -7.24
C LEU A 69 0.63 5.62 -7.24
N LEU A 70 0.31 4.99 -6.12
CA LEU A 70 -0.96 4.33 -5.86
C LEU A 70 -1.86 5.27 -5.06
N VAL A 71 -3.01 5.65 -5.60
CA VAL A 71 -3.95 6.56 -4.93
C VAL A 71 -5.30 5.89 -4.70
N GLY A 72 -6.03 6.33 -3.69
CA GLY A 72 -7.40 5.88 -3.46
C GLY A 72 -7.78 5.85 -1.99
N PRO A 73 -9.01 5.45 -1.64
CA PRO A 73 -9.49 5.49 -0.26
C PRO A 73 -8.64 4.69 0.72
N PRO A 74 -8.60 5.06 2.01
CA PRO A 74 -7.93 4.24 3.02
C PRO A 74 -8.59 2.86 3.12
N GLY A 75 -7.78 1.84 3.44
CA GLY A 75 -8.28 0.46 3.60
C GLY A 75 -8.46 -0.34 2.31
N THR A 76 -8.19 0.22 1.13
CA THR A 76 -8.24 -0.49 -0.16
C THR A 76 -7.01 -1.36 -0.45
N GLY A 77 -5.97 -1.31 0.39
CA GLY A 77 -4.83 -2.22 0.31
C GLY A 77 -3.63 -1.72 -0.49
N LYS A 78 -3.53 -0.42 -0.78
CA LYS A 78 -2.40 0.20 -1.51
C LYS A 78 -1.01 -0.22 -1.00
N THR A 79 -0.76 -0.12 0.31
CA THR A 79 0.51 -0.52 0.94
C THR A 79 0.79 -2.02 0.75
N SER A 80 -0.24 -2.87 0.91
CA SER A 80 -0.11 -4.31 0.67
C SER A 80 0.15 -4.62 -0.81
N LEU A 81 -0.51 -3.91 -1.73
CA LEU A 81 -0.30 -4.03 -3.16
C LEU A 81 1.12 -3.61 -3.55
N ALA A 82 1.64 -2.51 -2.99
CA ALA A 82 3.01 -2.04 -3.23
C ALA A 82 4.07 -3.05 -2.74
N ARG A 83 3.88 -3.61 -1.53
CA ARG A 83 4.75 -4.68 -1.01
C ARG A 83 4.71 -5.94 -1.88
N GLY A 84 3.51 -6.35 -2.29
CA GLY A 84 3.32 -7.49 -3.19
C GLY A 84 3.92 -7.27 -4.58
N LEU A 85 3.79 -6.05 -5.12
CA LEU A 85 4.42 -5.65 -6.39
C LEU A 85 5.92 -5.84 -6.32
N ALA A 86 6.56 -5.44 -5.22
CA ALA A 86 8.01 -5.58 -5.06
C ALA A 86 8.45 -7.06 -5.15
N HIS A 87 7.69 -7.96 -4.54
CA HIS A 87 7.91 -9.41 -4.67
C HIS A 87 7.72 -9.89 -6.12
N ARG A 88 6.61 -9.54 -6.79
CA ARG A 88 6.32 -9.96 -8.17
C ARG A 88 7.35 -9.44 -9.18
N VAL A 89 7.84 -8.21 -8.98
CA VAL A 89 8.94 -7.66 -9.76
C VAL A 89 10.18 -8.53 -9.59
N ALA A 90 10.60 -8.81 -8.35
CA ALA A 90 11.79 -9.63 -8.10
C ALA A 90 11.67 -11.06 -8.67
N GLU A 91 10.49 -11.68 -8.61
CA GLU A 91 10.25 -12.99 -9.24
C GLU A 91 10.44 -12.97 -10.77
N SER A 92 10.24 -11.81 -11.40
CA SER A 92 10.42 -11.64 -12.84
C SER A 92 11.90 -11.60 -13.27
N PHE A 93 12.85 -11.57 -12.33
CA PHE A 93 14.29 -11.54 -12.59
C PHE A 93 15.03 -12.67 -11.85
N SER A 94 15.46 -13.70 -12.57
CA SER A 94 16.07 -14.91 -12.00
C SER A 94 17.42 -14.69 -11.29
N SER A 95 18.16 -13.64 -11.64
CA SER A 95 19.57 -13.48 -11.24
C SER A 95 19.85 -12.21 -10.43
N ALA A 96 18.84 -11.36 -10.23
CA ALA A 96 19.00 -10.07 -9.58
C ALA A 96 18.57 -10.13 -8.12
N LYS A 97 19.40 -9.59 -7.22
CA LYS A 97 19.10 -9.52 -5.79
C LYS A 97 18.37 -8.22 -5.46
N PHE A 98 17.06 -8.26 -5.54
CA PHE A 98 16.22 -7.11 -5.23
C PHE A 98 16.14 -6.84 -3.72
N ARG A 99 15.92 -5.58 -3.36
CA ARG A 99 15.59 -5.15 -2.00
C ARG A 99 14.33 -4.30 -2.00
N LEU A 100 13.47 -4.51 -0.99
CA LEU A 100 12.41 -3.57 -0.64
C LEU A 100 12.85 -2.77 0.60
N LEU A 101 12.79 -1.46 0.52
CA LEU A 101 12.92 -0.55 1.63
C LEU A 101 11.57 0.11 1.90
N GLU A 102 11.13 0.15 3.15
CA GLU A 102 9.93 0.88 3.53
C GLU A 102 10.30 2.06 4.42
N VAL A 103 9.89 3.23 3.97
CA VAL A 103 10.07 4.50 4.67
C VAL A 103 8.77 4.82 5.40
N GLU A 104 8.88 5.29 6.64
CA GLU A 104 7.75 5.83 7.41
C GLU A 104 7.89 7.36 7.48
N PRO A 105 7.17 8.11 6.62
CA PRO A 105 7.28 9.58 6.57
C PRO A 105 7.08 10.33 7.88
N HIS A 106 6.20 9.83 8.76
CA HIS A 106 5.90 10.45 10.06
C HIS A 106 7.15 10.57 10.96
N THR A 107 8.13 9.69 10.77
CA THR A 107 9.41 9.76 11.51
C THR A 107 10.30 10.90 11.02
N LEU A 108 10.11 11.37 9.78
CA LEU A 108 10.89 12.46 9.18
C LEU A 108 10.31 13.82 9.56
N THR A 109 8.98 13.94 9.56
CA THR A 109 8.24 15.19 9.81
C THR A 109 8.13 15.57 11.28
N SER A 110 8.29 14.62 12.21
CA SER A 110 8.25 14.87 13.67
C SER A 110 9.51 15.58 14.22
N SER A 111 10.53 15.82 13.40
CA SER A 111 11.76 16.50 13.81
C SER A 111 11.61 18.04 13.77
N ALA A 112 12.00 18.72 14.86
CA ALA A 112 11.85 20.18 15.07
C ALA A 112 12.23 21.06 13.86
N MET A 113 11.61 22.25 13.76
CA MET A 113 11.75 23.25 12.68
C MET A 113 13.13 23.24 12.00
N GLY A 114 13.14 23.01 10.68
CA GLY A 114 14.35 22.94 9.85
C GLY A 114 15.12 21.60 9.84
N LYS A 115 14.86 20.66 10.76
CA LYS A 115 15.50 19.32 10.72
C LYS A 115 14.86 18.37 9.71
N THR A 116 13.59 18.60 9.36
CA THR A 116 12.83 17.77 8.41
C THR A 116 13.48 17.75 7.03
N GLN A 117 13.84 18.91 6.48
CA GLN A 117 14.47 19.02 5.15
C GLN A 117 15.79 18.24 5.08
N ARG A 118 16.64 18.39 6.09
CA ARG A 118 17.91 17.66 6.18
C ARG A 118 17.69 16.17 6.38
N ALA A 119 16.74 15.77 7.22
CA ALA A 119 16.42 14.35 7.43
C ALA A 119 15.92 13.68 6.13
N VAL A 120 15.09 14.37 5.35
CA VAL A 120 14.66 13.92 4.02
C VAL A 120 15.85 13.82 3.07
N ALA A 121 16.70 14.86 3.01
CA ALA A 121 17.89 14.84 2.16
C ALA A 121 18.83 13.69 2.54
N ASP A 122 19.13 13.49 3.81
CA ASP A 122 20.00 12.42 4.31
C ASP A 122 19.40 11.03 3.99
N LEU A 123 18.09 10.82 4.17
CA LEU A 123 17.41 9.56 3.83
C LEU A 123 17.59 9.20 2.35
N PHE A 124 17.34 10.16 1.45
CA PHE A 124 17.38 9.89 0.02
C PHE A 124 18.82 9.79 -0.50
N SER A 125 19.68 10.75 -0.13
CA SER A 125 21.06 10.82 -0.63
C SER A 125 22.03 9.82 0.01
N GLN A 126 21.70 9.27 1.18
CA GLN A 126 22.52 8.25 1.86
C GLN A 126 21.80 6.91 1.88
N SER A 127 20.79 6.74 2.75
CA SER A 127 20.15 5.44 3.00
C SER A 127 19.62 4.75 1.74
N ILE A 128 18.90 5.51 0.90
CA ILE A 128 18.32 5.00 -0.34
C ILE A 128 19.38 4.85 -1.43
N ALA A 129 20.22 5.87 -1.63
CA ALA A 129 21.28 5.86 -2.63
C ALA A 129 22.28 4.71 -2.43
N GLU A 130 22.73 4.46 -1.20
CA GLU A 130 23.64 3.37 -0.85
C GLU A 130 23.02 2.00 -1.16
N SER A 131 21.74 1.83 -0.85
CA SER A 131 21.02 0.59 -1.19
C SER A 131 20.87 0.41 -2.70
N ALA A 132 20.57 1.50 -3.42
CA ALA A 132 20.46 1.49 -4.88
C ALA A 132 21.80 1.22 -5.58
N ALA A 133 22.92 1.62 -4.98
CA ALA A 133 24.27 1.30 -5.46
C ALA A 133 24.62 -0.18 -5.25
N ALA A 134 24.07 -0.83 -4.23
CA ALA A 134 24.30 -2.25 -3.94
C ALA A 134 23.49 -3.20 -4.84
N GLY A 135 22.43 -2.72 -5.49
CA GLY A 135 21.59 -3.51 -6.38
C GLY A 135 20.20 -2.91 -6.64
N PRO A 136 19.37 -3.59 -7.45
CA PRO A 136 18.06 -3.09 -7.81
C PRO A 136 17.18 -2.97 -6.56
N THR A 137 16.66 -1.77 -6.35
CA THR A 137 16.01 -1.40 -5.09
C THR A 137 14.62 -0.83 -5.36
N ILE A 138 13.65 -1.26 -4.57
CA ILE A 138 12.29 -0.72 -4.55
C ILE A 138 12.10 -0.02 -3.20
N VAL A 139 11.63 1.22 -3.22
CA VAL A 139 11.35 2.03 -2.03
C VAL A 139 9.85 2.27 -1.95
N LEU A 140 9.24 1.83 -0.85
CA LEU A 140 7.86 2.14 -0.51
C LEU A 140 7.81 3.44 0.31
N LEU A 141 7.18 4.46 -0.27
CA LEU A 141 6.85 5.73 0.40
C LEU A 141 5.36 5.72 0.76
N ASP A 142 5.02 5.25 1.96
CA ASP A 142 3.61 5.13 2.38
C ASP A 142 3.08 6.49 2.86
N GLU A 143 1.87 6.88 2.47
CA GLU A 143 1.25 8.17 2.82
C GLU A 143 2.09 9.38 2.38
N VAL A 144 2.45 9.42 1.09
CA VAL A 144 3.35 10.43 0.52
C VAL A 144 2.83 11.86 0.64
N GLU A 145 1.52 12.06 0.82
CA GLU A 145 0.90 13.35 1.13
C GLU A 145 1.49 14.01 2.39
N THR A 146 2.13 13.24 3.26
CA THR A 146 2.83 13.77 4.45
C THR A 146 4.20 14.37 4.16
N LEU A 147 4.83 13.98 3.03
CA LEU A 147 6.13 14.50 2.59
C LEU A 147 6.03 15.47 1.41
N ALA A 148 5.06 15.24 0.53
CA ALA A 148 4.83 15.99 -0.70
C ALA A 148 3.42 16.55 -0.71
N ALA A 149 3.12 17.41 0.27
CA ALA A 149 1.79 17.99 0.46
C ALA A 149 1.52 19.13 -0.53
N ASP A 150 0.29 19.22 -1.04
CA ASP A 150 -0.17 20.33 -1.86
C ASP A 150 -0.08 21.65 -1.09
N ARG A 151 0.76 22.54 -1.62
CA ARG A 151 1.13 23.81 -1.02
C ARG A 151 -0.07 24.75 -0.86
N ALA A 152 -1.08 24.63 -1.74
CA ALA A 152 -2.24 25.52 -1.76
C ALA A 152 -3.31 25.14 -0.72
N LYS A 153 -3.27 23.90 -0.19
CA LYS A 153 -4.31 23.34 0.69
C LYS A 153 -3.93 23.31 2.16
N LEU A 154 -2.68 23.64 2.50
CA LEU A 154 -2.25 23.79 3.88
C LEU A 154 -2.79 25.11 4.43
N SER A 155 -3.80 25.03 5.31
CA SER A 155 -4.29 26.17 6.09
C SER A 155 -3.15 26.82 6.87
N LEU A 156 -3.24 28.14 7.08
CA LEU A 156 -2.30 29.01 7.81
C LEU A 156 -2.01 28.59 9.27
N GLU A 157 -2.65 27.53 9.77
CA GLU A 157 -2.60 27.06 11.16
C GLU A 157 -1.47 26.05 11.44
N ALA A 158 -0.88 25.42 10.42
CA ALA A 158 0.30 24.54 10.55
C ALA A 158 1.48 25.16 9.78
N ASN A 159 2.64 25.35 10.42
CA ASN A 159 3.84 25.99 9.86
C ASN A 159 4.10 25.61 8.37
N PRO A 160 3.63 26.41 7.40
CA PRO A 160 3.59 25.99 5.99
C PRO A 160 5.00 25.81 5.41
N VAL A 161 5.93 26.63 5.92
CA VAL A 161 7.30 26.72 5.46
C VAL A 161 8.07 25.40 5.59
N ASP A 162 7.92 24.67 6.70
CA ASP A 162 8.65 23.42 6.91
C ASP A 162 8.12 22.30 6.00
N VAL A 163 6.80 22.25 5.75
CA VAL A 163 6.17 21.29 4.86
C VAL A 163 6.55 21.57 3.40
N HIS A 164 6.58 22.85 2.99
CA HIS A 164 7.05 23.23 1.66
C HIS A 164 8.52 22.85 1.46
N ARG A 165 9.39 23.13 2.44
CA ARG A 165 10.82 22.76 2.38
C ARG A 165 11.04 21.25 2.33
N ALA A 166 10.24 20.47 3.06
CA ALA A 166 10.29 19.02 2.99
C ALA A 166 9.89 18.53 1.59
N THR A 167 8.81 19.08 1.03
CA THR A 167 8.34 18.77 -0.33
C THR A 167 9.42 19.10 -1.37
N ASP A 168 10.00 20.30 -1.31
CA ASP A 168 11.09 20.71 -2.21
C ASP A 168 12.30 19.78 -2.09
N ALA A 169 12.67 19.36 -0.87
CA ALA A 169 13.74 18.38 -0.68
C ALA A 169 13.40 17.03 -1.32
N VAL A 170 12.16 16.52 -1.17
CA VAL A 170 11.75 15.28 -1.85
C VAL A 170 11.90 15.42 -3.36
N LEU A 171 11.41 16.50 -3.96
CA LEU A 171 11.45 16.71 -5.41
C LEU A 171 12.89 16.76 -5.93
N VAL A 172 13.77 17.54 -5.28
CA VAL A 172 15.19 17.63 -5.64
C VAL A 172 15.85 16.25 -5.52
N GLN A 173 15.58 15.51 -4.46
CA GLN A 173 16.18 14.19 -4.25
C GLN A 173 15.67 13.15 -5.25
N LEU A 174 14.38 13.20 -5.61
CA LEU A 174 13.83 12.34 -6.67
C LEU A 174 14.53 12.60 -8.00
N ASP A 175 14.74 13.86 -8.38
CA ASP A 175 15.43 14.19 -9.63
C ASP A 175 16.88 13.69 -9.62
N MET A 176 17.61 13.92 -8.53
CA MET A 176 19.00 13.48 -8.40
C MET A 176 19.13 11.95 -8.44
N LEU A 177 18.27 11.22 -7.74
CA LEU A 177 18.26 9.75 -7.75
C LEU A 177 17.76 9.22 -9.10
N ALA A 178 16.85 9.93 -9.76
CA ALA A 178 16.35 9.53 -11.06
C ALA A 178 17.48 9.48 -12.11
N GLU A 179 18.42 10.43 -12.02
CA GLU A 179 19.60 10.52 -12.89
C GLU A 179 20.69 9.49 -12.53
N ARG A 180 20.97 9.33 -11.24
CA ARG A 180 22.15 8.56 -10.77
C ARG A 180 21.86 7.09 -10.54
N ASN A 181 20.61 6.72 -10.31
CA ASN A 181 20.20 5.38 -9.90
C ASN A 181 19.07 4.85 -10.79
N PRO A 182 19.36 4.42 -12.03
CA PRO A 182 18.35 3.90 -12.95
C PRO A 182 17.72 2.58 -12.49
N HIS A 183 18.35 1.86 -11.56
CA HIS A 183 17.83 0.64 -10.93
C HIS A 183 17.10 0.89 -9.60
N LEU A 184 16.50 2.07 -9.43
CA LEU A 184 15.70 2.42 -8.26
C LEU A 184 14.24 2.63 -8.67
N LEU A 185 13.28 2.03 -7.97
CA LEU A 185 11.85 2.29 -8.14
C LEU A 185 11.26 2.81 -6.85
N PHE A 186 10.59 3.96 -6.90
CA PHE A 186 9.70 4.41 -5.84
C PHE A 186 8.29 3.91 -6.12
N VAL A 187 7.67 3.28 -5.12
CA VAL A 187 6.24 3.00 -5.08
C VAL A 187 5.65 3.81 -3.95
N ALA A 188 5.00 4.92 -4.27
CA ALA A 188 4.36 5.78 -3.31
C ALA A 188 2.89 5.40 -3.13
N THR A 189 2.33 5.65 -1.95
CA THR A 189 0.88 5.51 -1.71
C THR A 189 0.31 6.83 -1.23
N SER A 190 -0.96 7.09 -1.57
CA SER A 190 -1.70 8.21 -0.99
C SER A 190 -3.16 7.88 -0.74
N ASN A 191 -3.67 8.29 0.43
CA ASN A 191 -5.11 8.23 0.72
C ASN A 191 -5.86 9.46 0.17
N PHE A 192 -5.13 10.52 -0.14
CA PHE A 192 -5.65 11.82 -0.52
C PHE A 192 -4.93 12.32 -1.78
N PRO A 193 -5.25 11.80 -2.98
CA PRO A 193 -4.62 12.25 -4.21
C PRO A 193 -4.66 13.77 -4.40
N GLN A 194 -5.73 14.41 -3.93
CA GLN A 194 -5.91 15.86 -3.99
C GLN A 194 -4.93 16.64 -3.10
N ALA A 195 -4.34 15.99 -2.10
CA ALA A 195 -3.42 16.59 -1.15
C ALA A 195 -1.95 16.36 -1.54
N VAL A 196 -1.67 15.70 -2.66
CA VAL A 196 -0.31 15.48 -3.16
C VAL A 196 0.09 16.65 -4.07
N ASP A 197 1.30 17.16 -3.88
CA ASP A 197 1.89 18.25 -4.65
C ASP A 197 1.93 17.91 -6.16
N SER A 198 1.53 18.87 -6.99
CA SER A 198 1.45 18.68 -8.45
C SER A 198 2.81 18.42 -9.12
N ALA A 199 3.90 18.92 -8.56
CA ALA A 199 5.25 18.65 -9.07
C ALA A 199 5.73 17.24 -8.66
N PHE A 200 5.20 16.65 -7.58
CA PHE A 200 5.41 15.23 -7.31
C PHE A 200 4.64 14.37 -8.33
N LEU A 201 3.39 14.72 -8.61
CA LEU A 201 2.58 14.03 -9.61
C LEU A 201 3.22 14.06 -11.00
N SER A 202 3.85 15.17 -11.41
CA SER A 202 4.53 15.27 -12.71
C SER A 202 5.77 14.38 -12.84
N ARG A 203 6.33 13.90 -11.71
CA ARG A 203 7.45 12.94 -11.66
C ARG A 203 6.97 11.49 -11.57
N CYS A 204 5.66 11.25 -11.45
CA CYS A 204 5.12 9.89 -11.45
C CYS A 204 5.05 9.37 -12.89
N ASP A 205 5.78 8.30 -13.18
CA ASP A 205 5.68 7.61 -14.48
C ASP A 205 4.33 6.90 -14.63
N MET A 206 3.66 6.61 -13.51
CA MET A 206 2.30 6.09 -13.44
C MET A 206 1.62 6.56 -12.16
N VAL A 207 0.37 7.02 -12.30
CA VAL A 207 -0.56 7.21 -11.18
C VAL A 207 -1.70 6.22 -11.37
N MET A 208 -1.86 5.30 -10.41
CA MET A 208 -2.89 4.26 -10.45
C MET A 208 -3.89 4.45 -9.32
N GLU A 209 -5.17 4.53 -9.68
CA GLU A 209 -6.24 4.49 -8.69
C GLU A 209 -6.51 3.05 -8.23
N VAL A 210 -6.58 2.87 -6.91
CA VAL A 210 -7.00 1.66 -6.23
C VAL A 210 -8.39 1.94 -5.62
N PRO A 211 -9.47 1.65 -6.37
CA PRO A 211 -10.82 2.03 -5.97
C PRO A 211 -11.33 1.17 -4.81
N LEU A 212 -12.53 1.51 -4.31
CA LEU A 212 -13.28 0.60 -3.46
C LEU A 212 -13.62 -0.69 -4.23
N PRO A 213 -13.69 -1.85 -3.57
CA PRO A 213 -14.08 -3.09 -4.21
C PRO A 213 -15.51 -2.99 -4.76
N GLY A 214 -15.69 -3.42 -6.01
CA GLY A 214 -17.00 -3.65 -6.61
C GLY A 214 -17.67 -4.90 -6.03
N LYS A 215 -18.89 -5.19 -6.47
CA LYS A 215 -19.72 -6.30 -5.96
C LYS A 215 -18.97 -7.65 -5.96
N ASP A 216 -18.35 -8.00 -7.08
CA ASP A 216 -17.65 -9.29 -7.21
C ASP A 216 -16.40 -9.34 -6.35
N ALA A 217 -15.66 -8.23 -6.25
CA ALA A 217 -14.51 -8.12 -5.36
C ALA A 217 -14.90 -8.23 -3.88
N CYS A 218 -16.00 -7.59 -3.46
CA CYS A 218 -16.55 -7.72 -2.11
C CYS A 218 -16.88 -9.18 -1.78
N LYS A 219 -17.57 -9.87 -2.69
CA LYS A 219 -17.90 -11.29 -2.56
C LYS A 219 -16.62 -12.13 -2.42
N GLN A 220 -15.64 -11.92 -3.30
CA GLN A 220 -14.39 -12.67 -3.27
C GLN A 220 -13.62 -12.45 -1.97
N ILE A 221 -13.51 -11.20 -1.48
CA ILE A 221 -12.84 -10.90 -0.20
C ILE A 221 -13.50 -11.66 0.97
N LEU A 222 -14.83 -11.69 1.02
CA LEU A 222 -15.57 -12.45 2.03
C LEU A 222 -15.30 -13.96 1.90
N VAL A 223 -15.39 -14.51 0.68
CA VAL A 223 -15.11 -15.91 0.40
C VAL A 223 -13.69 -16.29 0.84
N ASP A 224 -12.70 -15.48 0.53
CA ASP A 224 -11.31 -15.71 0.93
C ASP A 224 -11.14 -15.74 2.44
N CYS A 225 -11.79 -14.81 3.15
CA CYS A 225 -11.80 -14.80 4.62
C CYS A 225 -12.45 -16.06 5.20
N LEU A 226 -13.62 -16.45 4.69
CA LEU A 226 -14.33 -17.63 5.17
C LEU A 226 -13.57 -18.92 4.87
N ASN A 227 -12.98 -19.04 3.68
CA ASN A 227 -12.14 -20.17 3.30
C ASN A 227 -10.86 -20.24 4.15
N GLY A 228 -10.26 -19.08 4.45
CA GLY A 228 -9.12 -18.98 5.36
C GLY A 228 -9.45 -19.51 6.75
N LEU A 229 -10.61 -19.13 7.30
CA LEU A 229 -11.10 -19.62 8.60
C LEU A 229 -11.51 -21.09 8.55
N ALA A 230 -12.09 -21.56 7.44
CA ALA A 230 -12.56 -22.93 7.27
C ALA A 230 -11.44 -23.97 7.36
N LYS A 231 -10.18 -23.58 7.12
CA LYS A 231 -9.00 -24.42 7.37
C LYS A 231 -8.88 -24.86 8.83
N THR A 232 -9.33 -24.01 9.76
CA THR A 232 -9.30 -24.28 11.20
C THR A 232 -10.69 -24.65 11.74
N PHE A 233 -11.75 -24.05 11.19
CA PHE A 233 -13.14 -24.21 11.62
C PHE A 233 -14.02 -24.65 10.43
N PRO A 234 -14.04 -25.95 10.07
CA PRO A 234 -14.66 -26.43 8.84
C PRO A 234 -16.14 -26.11 8.68
N GLY A 235 -16.87 -25.87 9.78
CA GLY A 235 -18.28 -25.47 9.74
C GLY A 235 -18.54 -24.18 8.96
N ILE A 236 -17.55 -23.26 8.95
CA ILE A 236 -17.64 -21.96 8.29
C ILE A 236 -17.65 -22.09 6.75
N GLY A 237 -16.99 -23.13 6.20
CA GLY A 237 -16.83 -23.29 4.76
C GLY A 237 -18.15 -23.43 4.00
N LYS A 238 -19.24 -23.83 4.68
CA LYS A 238 -20.57 -23.97 4.09
C LYS A 238 -21.27 -22.62 3.83
N LEU A 239 -20.82 -21.55 4.49
CA LEU A 239 -21.48 -20.24 4.42
C LEU A 239 -21.39 -19.59 3.05
N SER A 240 -20.28 -19.79 2.33
CA SER A 240 -20.08 -19.24 0.98
C SER A 240 -21.04 -19.83 -0.06
N SER A 241 -21.60 -21.01 0.22
CA SER A 241 -22.56 -21.71 -0.66
C SER A 241 -24.02 -21.51 -0.23
N ALA A 242 -24.28 -20.75 0.83
CA ALA A 242 -25.63 -20.53 1.32
C ALA A 242 -26.45 -19.62 0.38
N HIS A 243 -27.74 -19.91 0.21
CA HIS A 243 -28.63 -19.18 -0.71
C HIS A 243 -28.64 -17.65 -0.51
N GLN A 244 -28.45 -17.17 0.72
CA GLN A 244 -28.46 -15.74 1.05
C GLN A 244 -27.08 -15.08 1.01
N PHE A 245 -26.00 -15.83 0.76
CA PHE A 245 -24.63 -15.31 0.83
C PHE A 245 -24.37 -14.22 -0.22
N ASP A 246 -24.82 -14.42 -1.46
CA ASP A 246 -24.59 -13.45 -2.54
C ASP A 246 -25.32 -12.12 -2.31
N ALA A 247 -26.52 -12.17 -1.73
CA ALA A 247 -27.24 -10.98 -1.31
C ALA A 247 -26.51 -10.26 -0.17
N CYS A 248 -26.05 -11.03 0.84
CA CYS A 248 -25.27 -10.53 1.97
C CYS A 248 -23.96 -9.85 1.51
N ALA A 249 -23.22 -10.49 0.60
CA ALA A 249 -22.00 -9.93 0.02
C ALA A 249 -22.25 -8.66 -0.80
N GLY A 250 -23.41 -8.56 -1.48
CA GLY A 250 -23.82 -7.35 -2.17
C GLY A 250 -24.03 -6.15 -1.24
N GLU A 251 -24.42 -6.37 0.03
CA GLU A 251 -24.57 -5.31 1.04
C GLU A 251 -23.20 -4.73 1.46
N CYS A 252 -22.05 -5.35 1.12
CA CYS A 252 -20.72 -4.80 1.36
C CYS A 252 -20.29 -3.70 0.38
N VAL A 253 -21.01 -3.50 -0.73
CA VAL A 253 -20.63 -2.49 -1.74
C VAL A 253 -20.55 -1.11 -1.08
N GLY A 254 -19.43 -0.43 -1.32
CA GLY A 254 -19.13 0.85 -0.69
C GLY A 254 -18.29 0.74 0.58
N LEU A 255 -18.04 -0.45 1.13
CA LEU A 255 -17.02 -0.67 2.17
C LEU A 255 -15.63 -0.83 1.53
N ASP A 256 -14.57 -0.46 2.27
CA ASP A 256 -13.20 -0.77 1.86
C ASP A 256 -12.80 -2.21 2.23
N GLY A 257 -11.76 -2.74 1.59
CA GLY A 257 -11.34 -4.13 1.80
C GLY A 257 -11.01 -4.46 3.26
N ARG A 258 -10.43 -3.51 4.01
CA ARG A 258 -10.17 -3.70 5.45
C ARG A 258 -11.46 -3.82 6.25
N ALA A 259 -12.44 -2.96 5.99
CA ALA A 259 -13.75 -3.04 6.63
C ALA A 259 -14.45 -4.38 6.33
N ILE A 260 -14.43 -4.86 5.08
CA ILE A 260 -15.02 -6.15 4.70
C ILE A 260 -14.32 -7.31 5.44
N ARG A 261 -13.00 -7.30 5.55
CA ARG A 261 -12.28 -8.33 6.34
C ARG A 261 -12.64 -8.26 7.82
N LYS A 262 -12.85 -7.07 8.38
CA LYS A 262 -13.29 -6.87 9.77
C LYS A 262 -14.74 -7.29 10.02
N VAL A 263 -15.63 -7.23 9.02
CA VAL A 263 -17.00 -7.75 9.13
C VAL A 263 -16.99 -9.20 9.59
N VAL A 264 -16.10 -10.04 9.05
CA VAL A 264 -16.01 -11.46 9.45
C VAL A 264 -15.59 -11.60 10.91
N ALA A 265 -14.62 -10.80 11.36
CA ALA A 265 -14.21 -10.78 12.77
C ALA A 265 -15.34 -10.29 13.69
N ASN A 266 -16.06 -9.25 13.29
CA ASN A 266 -17.19 -8.72 14.05
C ASN A 266 -18.36 -9.70 14.09
N ALA A 267 -18.60 -10.46 13.02
CA ALA A 267 -19.61 -11.49 12.98
C ALA A 267 -19.28 -12.65 13.93
N LEU A 268 -18.01 -13.02 14.06
CA LEU A 268 -17.55 -14.00 15.06
C LEU A 268 -17.72 -13.49 16.50
N ALA A 269 -17.56 -12.18 16.70
CA ALA A 269 -17.72 -11.54 18.01
C ALA A 269 -19.17 -11.13 18.34
N ALA A 270 -20.14 -11.40 17.46
CA ALA A 270 -21.52 -10.95 17.62
C ALA A 270 -22.28 -11.71 18.73
N ASP A 271 -21.92 -12.96 18.99
CA ASP A 271 -22.54 -13.83 19.98
C ASP A 271 -21.43 -14.59 20.76
N PRO A 272 -21.41 -14.55 22.10
CA PRO A 272 -20.47 -15.35 22.90
C PRO A 272 -20.43 -16.83 22.54
N GLN A 273 -21.55 -17.45 22.13
CA GLN A 273 -21.56 -18.84 21.70
C GLN A 273 -20.80 -19.08 20.39
N VAL A 274 -20.86 -18.12 19.46
CA VAL A 274 -20.10 -18.15 18.21
C VAL A 274 -18.63 -17.83 18.46
N ALA A 275 -18.34 -16.92 19.39
CA ALA A 275 -16.96 -16.61 19.78
C ALA A 275 -16.26 -17.82 20.43
N ILE A 276 -17.00 -18.60 21.24
CA ILE A 276 -16.51 -19.85 21.85
C ILE A 276 -16.38 -20.96 20.80
N ASP A 277 -17.37 -21.10 19.91
CA ASP A 277 -17.37 -22.08 18.82
C ASP A 277 -17.64 -21.41 17.46
N PRO A 278 -16.58 -21.01 16.73
CA PRO A 278 -16.70 -20.36 15.42
C PRO A 278 -17.43 -21.18 14.36
N ASN A 279 -17.57 -22.50 14.53
CA ASN A 279 -18.33 -23.34 13.60
C ASN A 279 -19.83 -23.01 13.58
N LYS A 280 -20.33 -22.29 14.60
CA LYS A 280 -21.71 -21.82 14.69
C LYS A 280 -21.97 -20.49 13.96
N LEU A 281 -20.96 -19.91 13.32
CA LEU A 281 -21.13 -18.70 12.52
C LEU A 281 -22.21 -18.94 11.44
N SER A 282 -23.05 -17.94 11.21
CA SER A 282 -24.19 -18.02 10.30
C SER A 282 -24.19 -16.84 9.34
N VAL A 283 -24.95 -16.93 8.24
CA VAL A 283 -25.12 -15.81 7.31
C VAL A 283 -25.79 -14.60 7.98
N GLU A 284 -26.65 -14.83 8.97
CA GLU A 284 -27.31 -13.74 9.71
C GLU A 284 -26.31 -12.96 10.58
N HIS A 285 -25.34 -13.64 11.20
CA HIS A 285 -24.25 -12.97 11.92
C HIS A 285 -23.43 -12.08 10.96
N LEU A 286 -23.10 -12.58 9.77
CA LEU A 286 -22.40 -11.80 8.74
C LEU A 286 -23.23 -10.59 8.32
N ARG A 287 -24.52 -10.78 8.04
CA ARG A 287 -25.42 -9.72 7.60
C ARG A 287 -25.55 -8.61 8.64
N SER A 288 -25.72 -8.98 9.90
CA SER A 288 -25.77 -8.02 11.01
C SER A 288 -24.48 -7.20 11.09
N ALA A 289 -23.31 -7.84 11.00
CA ALA A 289 -22.02 -7.16 11.02
C ALA A 289 -21.81 -6.23 9.81
N ILE A 290 -22.27 -6.60 8.61
CA ILE A 290 -22.22 -5.74 7.41
C ILE A 290 -23.07 -4.49 7.60
N ARG A 291 -24.29 -4.64 8.12
CA ARG A 291 -25.19 -3.50 8.37
C ARG A 291 -24.60 -2.53 9.38
N GLN A 292 -24.00 -3.03 10.44
CA GLN A 292 -23.29 -2.19 11.43
C GLN A 292 -22.12 -1.45 10.79
N ALA A 293 -21.27 -2.14 10.01
CA ALA A 293 -20.13 -1.51 9.33
C ALA A 293 -20.57 -0.42 8.34
N THR A 294 -21.66 -0.66 7.62
CA THR A 294 -22.25 0.29 6.67
C THR A 294 -22.81 1.52 7.38
N GLN A 295 -23.53 1.33 8.50
CA GLN A 295 -24.04 2.45 9.31
C GLN A 295 -22.92 3.30 9.92
N MET A 296 -21.88 2.68 10.49
CA MET A 296 -20.73 3.41 11.03
C MET A 296 -20.05 4.26 9.97
N ARG A 297 -19.93 3.75 8.74
CA ARG A 297 -19.37 4.51 7.61
C ARG A 297 -20.25 5.70 7.23
N LEU A 298 -21.58 5.52 7.15
CA LEU A 298 -22.51 6.61 6.85
C LEU A 298 -22.49 7.71 7.91
N GLN A 299 -22.28 7.36 9.18
CA GLN A 299 -22.14 8.32 10.28
C GLN A 299 -20.76 9.02 10.24
N GLY A 300 -19.68 8.28 10.02
CA GLY A 300 -18.33 8.84 9.90
C GLY A 300 -18.10 9.71 8.65
N GLY A 301 -18.85 9.45 7.57
CA GLY A 301 -18.84 10.28 6.36
C GLY A 301 -19.60 11.61 6.48
N LYS A 302 -20.45 11.78 7.50
CA LYS A 302 -21.15 13.05 7.79
C LYS A 302 -20.32 14.02 8.65
N GLN A 303 -19.19 13.56 9.19
CA GLN A 303 -18.29 14.35 10.05
C GLN A 303 -17.00 14.80 9.34
N LYS A 304 -16.88 14.61 8.02
CA LYS A 304 -15.74 15.05 7.21
C LYS A 304 -16.16 16.03 6.13
#